data_AF-A0A2V9GBL6-F1
#
_entry.id   AF-A0A2V9GBL6-F1
#
_cell.length_a   1.000
_cell.length_b   1.000
_cell.length_c   1.000
_cell.angle_alpha   90.00
_cell.angle_beta   90.00
_cell.angle_gamma   90.00
#
_symmetry.space_group_name_H-M   'P 1'
#
loop_
_entity.id
_entity.type
_entity.pdbx_description
1 polymer ?
#
loop_
_entity_poly.entity_id
_entity_poly.type
_entity_poly.pdbx_seq_one_letter_code
_entity_poly.pdbx_strand_id
1 'polypeptide(L)'
;MRAAAATLKKALRTSDSAFRIGGDEFALLLPQTDSPQALALSRRVQTVFAEMLQPLQLSVTVGMDHGVAIFPQDAEQADQLIRVADERLYRLKHANHSKTTNGSAQAKTPSAPEAPAAPAPERAAPAPQPISIETRRAPEKTETTTEAAASATSAAISGDLTAAPSRVFAVQRKAERVSMTGTNAYAVLGDPGARRARVLDLGFGGVAMELDSPEDLPESLLAVLHVPILPPVRVNLKPVWKQQISQGSFRVGCAFVS
;
A
#
# COMPACT_ATOMS: atom_id res chain seq x y z
N MET A 1 19.30 -6.69 -3.00
CA MET A 1 19.32 -5.81 -1.80
C MET A 1 20.49 -4.81 -1.76
N ARG A 2 21.76 -5.21 -1.96
CA ARG A 2 22.88 -4.25 -2.01
C ARG A 2 22.69 -3.16 -3.08
N ALA A 3 22.22 -3.54 -4.28
CA ALA A 3 21.88 -2.60 -5.35
C ALA A 3 20.81 -1.57 -4.97
N ALA A 4 19.77 -1.99 -4.22
CA ALA A 4 18.72 -1.08 -3.73
C ALA A 4 19.29 -0.04 -2.75
N ALA A 5 20.07 -0.48 -1.77
CA ALA A 5 20.71 0.44 -0.82
C ALA A 5 21.66 1.43 -1.51
N ALA A 6 22.45 0.96 -2.49
CA ALA A 6 23.33 1.83 -3.27
C ALA A 6 22.55 2.85 -4.13
N THR A 7 21.44 2.42 -4.72
CA THR A 7 20.53 3.28 -5.49
C THR A 7 19.99 4.41 -4.61
N LEU A 8 19.47 4.07 -3.42
CA LEU A 8 18.93 5.07 -2.49
C LEU A 8 20.01 6.06 -2.06
N LYS A 9 21.23 5.59 -1.76
CA LYS A 9 22.36 6.48 -1.45
C LYS A 9 22.73 7.43 -2.58
N LYS A 10 22.65 7.00 -3.84
CA LYS A 10 22.96 7.83 -5.02
C LYS A 10 21.80 8.78 -5.37
N ALA A 11 20.56 8.39 -5.08
CA ALA A 11 19.38 9.17 -5.41
C ALA A 11 19.01 10.18 -4.33
N LEU A 12 19.34 9.99 -3.06
CA LEU A 12 18.86 10.87 -2.01
C LEU A 12 19.73 12.12 -1.84
N ARG A 13 19.08 13.23 -1.46
CA ARG A 13 19.78 14.45 -1.03
C ARG A 13 20.27 14.28 0.40
N THR A 14 21.18 15.14 0.84
CA THR A 14 21.72 15.12 2.21
C THR A 14 20.63 15.29 3.29
N SER A 15 19.55 16.01 2.98
CA SER A 15 18.41 16.23 3.87
C SER A 15 17.48 15.02 3.99
N ASP A 16 17.53 14.11 3.03
CA ASP A 16 16.60 12.99 2.94
C ASP A 16 17.14 11.83 3.78
N SER A 17 16.24 11.03 4.35
CA SER A 17 16.60 9.86 5.15
C SER A 17 15.97 8.61 4.56
N ALA A 18 16.73 7.51 4.53
CA ALA A 18 16.24 6.19 4.13
C ALA A 18 16.43 5.18 5.25
N PHE A 19 15.41 4.37 5.47
CA PHE A 19 15.36 3.35 6.50
C PHE A 19 15.00 2.01 5.85
N ARG A 20 15.63 0.93 6.29
CA ARG A 20 15.22 -0.44 5.92
C ARG A 20 14.29 -0.96 7.00
N ILE A 21 13.05 -1.26 6.64
CA ILE A 21 12.01 -1.65 7.60
C ILE A 21 12.03 -3.16 7.85
N GLY A 22 12.32 -3.95 6.82
CA GLY A 22 12.44 -5.40 6.89
C GLY A 22 12.62 -5.97 5.49
N GLY A 23 13.19 -7.17 5.35
CA GLY A 23 13.29 -7.84 4.04
C GLY A 23 13.83 -6.94 2.92
N ASP A 24 12.98 -6.67 1.93
CA ASP A 24 13.18 -5.78 0.78
C ASP A 24 12.47 -4.42 0.89
N GLU A 25 11.87 -4.11 2.04
CA GLU A 25 11.10 -2.90 2.30
C GLU A 25 11.96 -1.73 2.80
N PHE A 26 11.76 -0.56 2.19
CA PHE A 26 12.43 0.69 2.54
C PHE A 26 11.41 1.80 2.77
N ALA A 27 11.64 2.64 3.78
CA ALA A 27 10.91 3.87 4.01
C ALA A 27 11.83 5.07 3.76
N LEU A 28 11.28 6.12 3.16
CA LEU A 28 12.00 7.37 2.90
C LEU A 28 11.29 8.52 3.60
N LEU A 29 12.04 9.33 4.32
CA LEU A 29 11.57 10.60 4.89
C LEU A 29 12.19 11.73 4.09
N LEU A 30 11.33 12.58 3.52
CA LEU A 30 11.70 13.64 2.59
C LEU A 30 11.25 14.99 3.16
N PRO A 31 12.07 15.65 4.00
CA PRO A 31 11.74 16.97 4.52
C PRO A 31 11.53 17.98 3.39
N GLN A 32 10.63 18.94 3.59
CA GLN A 32 10.39 20.05 2.65
C GLN A 32 10.12 19.59 1.21
N THR A 33 9.45 18.45 1.07
CA THR A 33 9.19 17.82 -0.22
C THR A 33 7.68 17.73 -0.45
N ASP A 34 7.22 18.32 -1.55
CA ASP A 34 5.82 18.23 -1.98
C ASP A 34 5.55 17.00 -2.84
N SER A 35 4.28 16.79 -3.22
CA SER A 35 3.88 15.63 -4.04
C SER A 35 4.60 15.54 -5.40
N PRO A 36 4.67 16.63 -6.22
CA PRO A 36 5.45 16.60 -7.45
C PRO A 36 6.92 16.23 -7.27
N GLN A 37 7.59 16.77 -6.24
CA GLN A 37 8.98 16.48 -5.95
C GLN A 37 9.19 15.03 -5.48
N ALA A 38 8.29 14.50 -4.65
CA ALA A 38 8.31 13.11 -4.23
C ALA A 38 8.16 12.15 -5.43
N LEU A 39 7.26 12.46 -6.37
CA LEU A 39 7.09 11.70 -7.61
C LEU A 39 8.33 11.79 -8.53
N ALA A 40 8.97 12.96 -8.59
CA ALA A 40 10.21 13.14 -9.34
C ALA A 40 11.37 12.32 -8.74
N LEU A 41 11.48 12.29 -7.41
CA LEU A 41 12.44 11.42 -6.72
C LEU A 41 12.16 9.94 -7.02
N SER A 42 10.90 9.52 -6.97
CA SER A 42 10.51 8.14 -7.28
C SER A 42 10.96 7.70 -8.68
N ARG A 43 10.68 8.51 -9.70
CA ARG A 43 11.16 8.24 -11.07
C ARG A 43 12.68 8.12 -11.12
N ARG A 44 13.40 9.03 -10.44
CA ARG A 44 14.85 9.01 -10.39
C ARG A 44 15.41 7.75 -9.70
N VAL A 45 14.79 7.32 -8.60
CA VAL A 45 15.15 6.06 -7.93
C VAL A 45 14.95 4.88 -8.89
N GLN A 46 13.84 4.82 -9.62
CA GLN A 46 13.58 3.76 -10.59
C GLN A 46 14.62 3.74 -11.72
N THR A 47 14.97 4.90 -12.29
CA THR A 47 16.02 5.00 -13.32
C THR A 47 17.37 4.51 -12.80
N VAL A 48 17.82 5.02 -11.65
CA VAL A 48 19.10 4.61 -11.06
C VAL A 48 19.10 3.13 -10.69
N PHE A 49 17.98 2.59 -10.21
CA PHE A 49 17.88 1.17 -9.89
C PHE A 49 18.01 0.30 -11.14
N ALA A 50 17.32 0.68 -12.23
CA ALA A 50 17.41 -0.04 -13.50
C ALA A 50 18.85 -0.05 -14.04
N GLU A 51 19.55 1.10 -14.00
CA GLU A 51 20.96 1.20 -14.36
C GLU A 51 21.84 0.28 -13.49
N MET A 52 21.61 0.24 -12.19
CA MET A 52 22.35 -0.61 -11.25
C MET A 52 22.10 -2.10 -11.49
N LEU A 53 20.95 -2.47 -12.05
CA LEU A 53 20.60 -3.85 -12.37
C LEU A 53 21.07 -4.30 -13.76
N GLN A 54 21.26 -3.38 -14.70
CA GLN A 54 21.63 -3.70 -16.09
C GLN A 54 22.86 -4.63 -16.22
N PRO A 55 23.96 -4.46 -15.45
CA PRO A 55 25.12 -5.35 -15.54
C PRO A 55 24.87 -6.75 -14.99
N LEU A 56 23.82 -6.97 -14.20
CA LEU A 56 23.52 -8.26 -13.58
C LEU A 56 22.83 -9.23 -14.54
N GLN A 57 22.38 -8.77 -15.72
CA GLN A 57 21.73 -9.59 -16.76
C GLN A 57 20.67 -10.56 -16.19
N LEU A 58 19.82 -10.05 -15.29
CA LEU A 58 18.80 -10.85 -14.63
C LEU A 58 17.78 -11.35 -15.65
N SER A 59 17.40 -12.63 -15.56
CA SER A 59 16.33 -13.24 -16.36
C SER A 59 14.92 -12.77 -15.97
N VAL A 60 14.83 -12.00 -14.89
CA VAL A 60 13.58 -11.45 -14.35
C VAL A 60 13.68 -9.93 -14.24
N THR A 61 12.57 -9.24 -14.50
CA THR A 61 12.47 -7.80 -14.26
C THR A 61 12.29 -7.56 -12.77
N VAL A 62 13.18 -6.76 -12.17
CA VAL A 62 13.07 -6.34 -10.77
C VAL A 62 12.78 -4.84 -10.75
N GLY A 63 11.67 -4.47 -10.11
CA GLY A 63 11.23 -3.09 -9.98
C GLY A 63 11.27 -2.58 -8.53
N MET A 64 11.04 -1.29 -8.36
CA MET A 64 10.78 -0.66 -7.05
C MET A 64 9.40 0.01 -7.10
N ASP A 65 8.44 -0.64 -6.47
CA ASP A 65 7.13 -0.05 -6.19
C ASP A 65 7.23 0.88 -4.99
N HIS A 66 6.42 1.93 -4.98
CA HIS A 66 6.43 2.95 -3.95
C HIS A 66 5.01 3.44 -3.66
N GLY A 67 4.80 3.91 -2.44
CA GLY A 67 3.64 4.67 -2.04
C GLY A 67 4.11 5.95 -1.36
N VAL A 68 3.44 7.07 -1.65
CA VAL A 68 3.82 8.39 -1.17
C VAL A 68 2.70 8.94 -0.30
N ALA A 69 3.03 9.53 0.84
CA ALA A 69 2.12 10.33 1.65
C ALA A 69 2.79 11.68 1.97
N ILE A 70 2.00 12.75 2.03
CA ILE A 70 2.45 14.13 2.20
C ILE A 70 1.85 14.71 3.47
N PHE A 71 2.71 15.20 4.35
CA PHE A 71 2.30 15.97 5.52
C PHE A 71 2.11 17.46 5.15
N PRO A 72 1.06 18.14 5.63
CA PRO A 72 -0.08 17.61 6.40
C PRO A 72 -1.26 17.12 5.52
N GLN A 73 -1.17 17.22 4.20
CA GLN A 73 -2.31 17.04 3.27
C GLN A 73 -2.97 15.66 3.36
N ASP A 74 -2.19 14.62 3.59
CA ASP A 74 -2.70 13.25 3.67
C ASP A 74 -3.01 12.81 5.10
N ALA A 75 -2.26 13.32 6.08
CA ALA A 75 -2.51 13.15 7.50
C ALA A 75 -1.57 14.04 8.35
N GLU A 76 -2.00 14.35 9.56
CA GLU A 76 -1.24 15.15 10.53
C GLU A 76 -0.44 14.30 11.53
N GLN A 77 -0.71 12.99 11.60
CA GLN A 77 -0.06 12.06 12.53
C GLN A 77 0.83 11.06 11.77
N ALA A 78 1.99 10.74 12.34
CA ALA A 78 3.00 9.90 11.70
C ALA A 78 2.46 8.51 11.32
N ASP A 79 1.75 7.84 12.23
CA ASP A 79 1.20 6.50 11.97
C ASP A 79 0.17 6.50 10.82
N GLN A 80 -0.59 7.59 10.69
CA GLN A 80 -1.58 7.74 9.62
C GLN A 80 -0.90 8.02 8.27
N LEU A 81 0.17 8.82 8.24
CA LEU A 81 0.98 9.02 7.02
C LEU A 81 1.59 7.72 6.50
N ILE A 82 2.14 6.91 7.41
CA ILE A 82 2.70 5.59 7.07
C ILE A 82 1.60 4.71 6.47
N ARG A 83 0.43 4.66 7.09
CA ARG A 83 -0.72 3.90 6.58
C ARG A 83 -1.15 4.35 5.19
N VAL A 84 -1.25 5.66 4.93
CA VAL A 84 -1.60 6.19 3.60
C VAL A 84 -0.55 5.81 2.56
N ALA A 85 0.74 5.88 2.90
CA ALA A 85 1.83 5.47 2.02
C ALA A 85 1.72 3.97 1.69
N ASP A 86 1.52 3.10 2.68
CA ASP A 86 1.37 1.66 2.50
C ASP A 86 0.14 1.32 1.65
N GLU A 87 -1.01 1.96 1.89
CA GLU A 87 -2.22 1.76 1.08
C GLU A 87 -1.98 2.14 -0.40
N ARG A 88 -1.23 3.22 -0.67
CA ARG A 88 -0.89 3.65 -2.02
C ARG A 88 0.13 2.73 -2.70
N LEU A 89 1.15 2.27 -1.97
CA LEU A 89 2.10 1.26 -2.42
C LEU A 89 1.36 -0.02 -2.82
N TYR A 90 0.42 -0.44 -1.97
CA TYR A 90 -0.38 -1.62 -2.18
C TYR A 90 -1.25 -1.50 -3.45
N ARG A 91 -1.94 -0.37 -3.65
CA ARG A 91 -2.69 -0.09 -4.89
C ARG A 91 -1.81 -0.13 -6.13
N LEU A 92 -0.59 0.41 -6.06
CA LEU A 92 0.37 0.39 -7.17
C LEU A 92 0.79 -1.04 -7.52
N LYS A 93 1.17 -1.85 -6.52
CA LYS A 93 1.51 -3.27 -6.70
C LYS A 93 0.37 -4.01 -7.40
N HIS A 94 -0.87 -3.78 -6.97
CA HIS A 94 -2.03 -4.43 -7.57
C HIS A 94 -2.24 -4.03 -9.03
N ALA A 95 -2.11 -2.74 -9.35
CA ALA A 95 -2.20 -2.25 -10.72
C ALA A 95 -1.10 -2.83 -11.63
N ASN A 96 0.12 -2.98 -11.11
CA ASN A 96 1.24 -3.55 -11.86
C ASN A 96 1.09 -5.06 -12.08
N HIS A 97 0.64 -5.80 -11.07
CA HIS A 97 0.32 -7.22 -11.21
C HIS A 97 -0.78 -7.46 -12.25
N SER A 98 -1.87 -6.70 -12.22
CA SER A 98 -2.95 -6.81 -13.20
C SER A 98 -2.50 -6.51 -14.63
N LYS A 99 -1.57 -5.56 -14.82
CA LYS A 99 -0.98 -5.27 -16.14
C LYS A 99 -0.13 -6.42 -16.65
N THR A 100 0.68 -7.04 -15.78
CA THR A 100 1.53 -8.17 -16.15
C THR A 100 0.73 -9.43 -16.45
N THR A 101 -0.36 -9.70 -15.72
CA THR A 101 -1.24 -10.86 -15.99
C THR A 101 -2.04 -10.71 -17.28
N ASN A 102 -2.38 -9.48 -17.67
CA ASN A 102 -3.13 -9.21 -18.90
C ASN A 102 -2.23 -9.07 -20.15
N GLY A 103 -0.90 -8.99 -19.97
CA GLY A 103 0.08 -8.81 -21.03
C GLY A 103 0.61 -10.08 -21.70
N SER A 104 0.20 -11.28 -21.25
CA SER A 104 0.69 -12.57 -21.77
C SER A 104 -0.22 -13.27 -22.79
N ALA A 105 -1.31 -12.62 -23.23
CA ALA A 105 -2.15 -13.12 -24.31
C ALA A 105 -1.94 -12.30 -25.60
N GLN A 106 -0.88 -12.60 -26.35
CA GLN A 106 -0.85 -12.24 -27.77
C GLN A 106 -1.63 -13.29 -28.57
N ALA A 107 -2.77 -12.89 -29.14
CA ALA A 107 -3.33 -13.53 -30.31
C ALA A 107 -3.23 -12.58 -31.51
N LYS A 108 -2.49 -13.04 -32.52
CA LYS A 108 -2.30 -12.45 -33.85
C LYS A 108 -3.64 -12.21 -34.56
N THR A 109 -3.73 -11.16 -35.36
CA THR A 109 -4.56 -11.16 -36.58
C THR A 109 -3.92 -10.20 -37.62
N PRO A 110 -3.91 -10.53 -38.93
CA PRO A 110 -3.06 -9.87 -39.92
C PRO A 110 -3.71 -8.62 -40.57
N SER A 111 -2.87 -7.92 -41.33
CA SER A 111 -3.07 -6.68 -42.08
C SER A 111 -4.34 -6.61 -42.97
N ALA A 112 -4.81 -5.37 -43.14
CA ALA A 112 -6.01 -4.88 -43.83
C ALA A 112 -6.02 -5.07 -45.38
N PRO A 113 -7.09 -4.61 -46.09
CA PRO A 113 -7.01 -3.24 -46.64
C PRO A 113 -8.32 -2.41 -46.72
N GLU A 114 -8.12 -1.10 -46.53
CA GLU A 114 -8.64 0.06 -47.30
C GLU A 114 -10.15 0.46 -47.29
N ALA A 115 -10.37 1.76 -47.03
CA ALA A 115 -11.65 2.48 -47.05
C ALA A 115 -12.05 2.93 -48.48
N PRO A 116 -13.31 3.35 -48.72
CA PRO A 116 -13.54 4.81 -48.71
C PRO A 116 -14.93 5.30 -48.23
N ALA A 117 -14.91 6.57 -47.79
CA ALA A 117 -15.93 7.63 -47.88
C ALA A 117 -17.25 7.59 -47.06
N ALA A 118 -17.50 8.73 -46.40
CA ALA A 118 -18.63 9.11 -45.55
C ALA A 118 -19.96 9.35 -46.31
N PRO A 119 -21.11 9.51 -45.63
CA PRO A 119 -21.49 10.82 -45.06
C PRO A 119 -22.15 10.78 -43.66
N ALA A 120 -22.11 11.92 -42.96
CA ALA A 120 -22.88 12.26 -41.75
C ALA A 120 -24.15 13.07 -42.15
N PRO A 121 -25.05 13.54 -41.25
CA PRO A 121 -25.16 13.36 -39.79
C PRO A 121 -26.60 13.02 -39.30
N GLU A 122 -26.76 12.37 -38.14
CA GLU A 122 -28.06 12.38 -37.42
C GLU A 122 -27.89 12.62 -35.91
N ARG A 123 -28.28 13.84 -35.53
CA ARG A 123 -28.93 14.28 -34.28
C ARG A 123 -28.34 13.83 -32.94
N ALA A 124 -27.55 14.74 -32.37
CA ALA A 124 -27.26 14.82 -30.94
C ALA A 124 -28.52 15.12 -30.10
N ALA A 125 -28.64 14.43 -28.97
CA ALA A 125 -29.39 14.88 -27.80
C ALA A 125 -28.55 14.59 -26.53
N PRO A 126 -28.60 15.45 -25.49
CA PRO A 126 -27.46 15.73 -24.63
C PRO A 126 -27.39 14.91 -23.34
N ALA A 127 -26.19 14.88 -22.76
CA ALA A 127 -25.89 14.38 -21.42
C ALA A 127 -26.65 15.13 -20.30
N PRO A 128 -26.99 14.48 -19.18
CA PRO A 128 -27.61 15.15 -18.03
C PRO A 128 -26.58 16.02 -17.30
N GLN A 129 -26.97 17.27 -16.98
CA GLN A 129 -26.16 18.21 -16.21
C GLN A 129 -26.36 18.01 -14.69
N PRO A 130 -25.36 18.30 -13.85
CA PRO A 130 -25.48 18.20 -12.39
C PRO A 130 -26.35 19.33 -11.83
N ILE A 131 -27.23 18.98 -10.90
CA ILE A 131 -28.16 19.91 -10.22
C ILE A 131 -27.41 20.66 -9.12
N SER A 132 -27.34 21.99 -9.23
CA SER A 132 -26.96 22.90 -8.14
C SER A 132 -28.17 23.18 -7.25
N ILE A 133 -28.04 23.02 -5.93
CA ILE A 133 -28.98 23.58 -4.96
C ILE A 133 -28.16 24.37 -3.93
N GLU A 134 -28.20 25.69 -4.05
CA GLU A 134 -27.74 26.63 -3.04
C GLU A 134 -28.93 27.17 -2.23
N THR A 135 -28.78 27.03 -0.91
CA THR A 135 -29.07 28.03 0.14
C THR A 135 -30.51 28.43 0.45
N ARG A 136 -30.93 28.13 1.69
CA ARG A 136 -31.73 29.06 2.50
C ARG A 136 -31.08 29.30 3.87
N ARG A 137 -31.22 30.55 4.29
CA ARG A 137 -30.46 31.34 5.27
C ARG A 137 -31.12 31.32 6.66
N ALA A 138 -30.27 31.20 7.70
CA ALA A 138 -30.20 31.82 9.06
C ALA A 138 -31.48 32.08 9.91
N PRO A 139 -31.35 32.20 11.25
CA PRO A 139 -30.76 33.42 11.86
C PRO A 139 -29.74 33.20 13.00
N GLU A 140 -29.01 34.31 13.28
CA GLU A 140 -28.18 34.68 14.45
C GLU A 140 -28.81 34.33 15.83
N LYS A 141 -28.13 34.31 16.99
CA LYS A 141 -27.12 35.22 17.60
C LYS A 141 -26.51 34.45 18.81
N THR A 142 -25.26 34.64 19.23
CA THR A 142 -24.91 35.58 20.33
C THR A 142 -23.38 35.64 20.46
N GLU A 143 -22.88 36.87 20.48
CA GLU A 143 -21.50 37.29 20.73
C GLU A 143 -21.10 37.08 22.19
N THR A 144 -19.82 36.81 22.46
CA THR A 144 -19.09 37.57 23.50
C THR A 144 -17.63 37.71 23.09
N THR A 145 -17.27 38.99 23.00
CA THR A 145 -16.02 39.65 22.64
C THR A 145 -14.91 39.36 23.65
N THR A 146 -13.66 39.23 23.20
CA THR A 146 -12.57 40.11 23.67
C THR A 146 -11.45 40.12 22.63
N GLU A 147 -11.21 41.30 22.05
CA GLU A 147 -10.06 41.65 21.22
C GLU A 147 -8.80 41.86 22.07
N ALA A 148 -7.62 41.61 21.49
CA ALA A 148 -6.52 42.58 21.53
C ALA A 148 -5.47 42.26 20.46
N ALA A 149 -5.04 43.31 19.79
CA ALA A 149 -4.26 43.36 18.55
C ALA A 149 -2.74 43.12 18.70
N ALA A 150 -2.17 42.76 17.54
CA ALA A 150 -0.89 43.21 16.97
C ALA A 150 0.43 42.93 17.71
N SER A 151 1.37 42.27 17.03
CA SER A 151 2.56 42.94 16.48
C SER A 151 3.41 41.96 15.67
N ALA A 152 3.84 42.42 14.49
CA ALA A 152 4.86 41.79 13.69
C ALA A 152 6.23 41.91 14.38
N THR A 153 7.00 40.83 14.40
CA THR A 153 8.48 40.90 14.43
C THR A 153 9.05 39.71 13.67
N SER A 154 9.76 40.04 12.59
CA SER A 154 10.69 39.15 11.88
C SER A 154 11.84 38.81 12.82
N ALA A 155 12.05 37.53 13.11
CA ALA A 155 13.26 37.05 13.78
C ALA A 155 13.89 35.96 12.92
N ALA A 156 15.02 36.32 12.31
CA ALA A 156 15.91 35.41 11.62
C ALA A 156 16.41 34.34 12.59
N ILE A 157 16.05 33.08 12.33
CA ILE A 157 16.68 31.93 12.96
C ILE A 157 17.91 31.56 12.13
N SER A 158 19.01 32.28 12.40
CA SER A 158 20.36 31.76 12.16
C SER A 158 20.66 30.76 13.29
N GLY A 159 20.28 29.51 13.08
CA GLY A 159 20.64 28.39 13.94
C GLY A 159 21.49 27.41 13.16
N ASP A 160 22.77 27.34 13.51
CA ASP A 160 23.76 26.39 13.02
C ASP A 160 23.21 24.96 13.08
N LEU A 161 22.89 24.38 11.92
CA LEU A 161 22.45 22.99 11.78
C LEU A 161 23.68 22.08 11.83
N THR A 162 24.25 21.93 13.02
CA THR A 162 25.21 20.86 13.27
C THR A 162 24.48 19.53 13.12
N ALA A 163 24.87 18.74 12.12
CA ALA A 163 24.27 17.46 11.79
C ALA A 163 24.31 16.51 13.02
N ALA A 164 23.16 16.31 13.66
CA ALA A 164 23.02 15.35 14.73
C ALA A 164 23.22 13.92 14.18
N PRO A 165 23.91 13.02 14.91
CA PRO A 165 24.09 11.65 14.48
C PRO A 165 22.74 10.94 14.30
N SER A 166 22.65 10.13 13.25
CA SER A 166 21.48 9.36 12.86
C SER A 166 20.93 8.55 14.03
N ARG A 167 19.84 9.05 14.65
CA ARG A 167 19.05 8.27 15.60
C ARG A 167 18.33 7.19 14.82
N VAL A 168 18.73 5.94 15.05
CA VAL A 168 18.02 4.76 14.54
C VAL A 168 16.69 4.69 15.29
N PHE A 169 15.61 5.17 14.66
CA PHE A 169 14.26 4.88 15.12
C PHE A 169 13.88 3.47 14.65
N ALA A 170 14.44 2.47 15.30
CA ALA A 170 13.89 1.12 15.22
C ALA A 170 12.59 1.13 16.03
N VAL A 171 11.48 1.48 15.38
CA VAL A 171 10.16 1.17 15.93
C VAL A 171 10.09 -0.35 15.96
N GLN A 172 10.15 -0.94 17.16
CA GLN A 172 9.74 -2.33 17.34
C GLN A 172 8.27 -2.39 16.93
N ARG A 173 8.00 -2.86 15.71
CA ARG A 173 6.66 -3.23 15.28
C ARG A 173 6.22 -4.36 16.21
N LYS A 174 5.55 -4.01 17.30
CA LYS A 174 4.68 -4.93 18.02
C LYS A 174 3.68 -5.36 16.96
N ALA A 175 3.77 -6.60 16.48
CA ALA A 175 2.97 -7.07 15.36
C ALA A 175 1.48 -7.02 15.73
N GLU A 176 0.85 -5.88 15.49
CA GLU A 176 -0.55 -5.66 15.77
C GLU A 176 -1.36 -6.64 14.92
N ARG A 177 -2.16 -7.46 15.59
CA ARG A 177 -3.08 -8.38 14.94
C ARG A 177 -4.29 -7.55 14.51
N VAL A 178 -4.52 -7.45 13.21
CA VAL A 178 -5.72 -6.81 12.68
C VAL A 178 -6.86 -7.81 12.76
N SER A 179 -7.91 -7.48 13.50
CA SER A 179 -9.08 -8.35 13.56
C SER A 179 -9.85 -8.30 12.25
N MET A 180 -10.20 -9.47 11.74
CA MET A 180 -11.03 -9.69 10.56
C MET A 180 -12.49 -9.99 10.95
N THR A 181 -12.81 -9.88 12.25
CA THR A 181 -14.19 -10.01 12.73
C THR A 181 -15.10 -9.00 12.04
N GLY A 182 -16.26 -9.45 11.56
CA GLY A 182 -17.20 -8.61 10.78
C GLY A 182 -16.87 -8.50 9.29
N THR A 183 -15.80 -9.15 8.82
CA THR A 183 -15.47 -9.25 7.39
C THR A 183 -15.78 -10.65 6.84
N ASN A 184 -15.85 -10.77 5.50
CA ASN A 184 -15.98 -12.05 4.79
C ASN A 184 -14.61 -12.70 4.52
N ALA A 185 -13.62 -12.50 5.40
CA ALA A 185 -12.29 -13.05 5.22
C ALA A 185 -12.26 -14.58 5.41
N TYR A 186 -11.66 -15.32 4.48
CA TYR A 186 -11.52 -16.78 4.58
C TYR A 186 -10.20 -17.28 3.95
N ALA A 187 -9.76 -18.45 4.38
CA ALA A 187 -8.65 -19.19 3.82
C ALA A 187 -9.16 -20.44 3.11
N VAL A 188 -8.59 -20.75 1.95
CA VAL A 188 -8.80 -22.00 1.21
C VAL A 188 -7.60 -22.89 1.48
N LEU A 189 -7.78 -24.00 2.19
CA LEU A 189 -6.70 -24.86 2.69
C LEU A 189 -6.46 -26.06 1.76
N GLY A 190 -5.25 -26.21 1.22
CA GLY A 190 -4.85 -27.30 0.32
C GLY A 190 -4.95 -26.97 -1.18
N ASP A 191 -4.64 -27.96 -2.02
CA ASP A 191 -4.76 -27.89 -3.49
C ASP A 191 -6.23 -27.82 -3.96
N PRO A 192 -6.53 -27.42 -5.21
CA PRO A 192 -7.82 -26.85 -5.58
C PRO A 192 -8.98 -27.86 -5.54
N GLY A 193 -9.57 -27.95 -4.35
CA GLY A 193 -10.80 -28.65 -3.96
C GLY A 193 -11.14 -28.33 -2.49
N ALA A 194 -10.63 -27.19 -2.04
CA ALA A 194 -10.06 -27.00 -0.71
C ALA A 194 -11.05 -26.44 0.32
N ARG A 195 -10.94 -26.98 1.53
CA ARG A 195 -11.76 -26.66 2.69
C ARG A 195 -11.59 -25.20 3.07
N ARG A 196 -12.70 -24.51 3.35
CA ARG A 196 -12.69 -23.10 3.73
C ARG A 196 -12.60 -22.97 5.25
N ALA A 197 -11.74 -22.09 5.71
CA ALA A 197 -11.65 -21.70 7.12
C ALA A 197 -11.89 -20.19 7.23
N ARG A 198 -12.63 -19.75 8.24
CA ARG A 198 -12.87 -18.31 8.44
C ARG A 198 -11.61 -17.67 9.02
N VAL A 199 -11.18 -16.54 8.48
CA VAL A 199 -10.04 -15.81 9.06
C VAL A 199 -10.56 -14.90 10.16
N LEU A 200 -10.00 -15.05 11.36
CA LEU A 200 -10.36 -14.27 12.54
C LEU A 200 -9.45 -13.06 12.72
N ASP A 201 -8.13 -13.26 12.61
CA ASP A 201 -7.14 -12.18 12.74
C ASP A 201 -5.95 -12.42 11.81
N LEU A 202 -5.37 -11.34 11.31
CA LEU A 202 -4.20 -11.36 10.45
C LEU A 202 -3.11 -10.45 11.02
N GLY A 203 -1.86 -10.90 11.01
CA GLY A 203 -0.71 -10.06 11.32
C GLY A 203 0.52 -10.50 10.53
N PHE A 204 1.62 -9.74 10.65
CA PHE A 204 2.83 -9.99 9.87
C PHE A 204 3.41 -11.42 10.05
N GLY A 205 3.28 -11.99 11.25
CA GLY A 205 3.83 -13.31 11.56
C GLY A 205 2.89 -14.50 11.32
N GLY A 206 1.63 -14.26 10.96
CA GLY A 206 0.68 -15.36 10.81
C GLY A 206 -0.79 -14.96 10.82
N VAL A 207 -1.64 -15.98 10.87
CA VAL A 207 -3.10 -15.86 10.76
C VAL A 207 -3.78 -16.73 11.83
N ALA A 208 -4.86 -16.23 12.40
CA ALA A 208 -5.77 -17.03 13.23
C ALA A 208 -7.01 -17.37 12.42
N MET A 209 -7.39 -18.65 12.42
CA MET A 209 -8.52 -19.14 11.64
C MET A 209 -9.47 -19.96 12.51
N GLU A 210 -10.74 -19.96 12.15
CA GLU A 210 -11.78 -20.81 12.71
C GLU A 210 -12.09 -21.97 11.74
N LEU A 211 -12.15 -23.18 12.29
CA LEU A 211 -12.47 -24.40 11.57
C LEU A 211 -13.64 -25.11 12.24
N ASP A 212 -14.55 -25.64 11.43
CA ASP A 212 -15.76 -26.35 11.87
C ASP A 212 -15.49 -27.79 12.38
N SER A 213 -14.30 -28.33 12.12
CA SER A 213 -13.93 -29.69 12.54
C SER A 213 -12.50 -29.77 13.08
N PRO A 214 -12.24 -30.63 14.09
CA PRO A 214 -10.96 -30.75 14.78
C PRO A 214 -9.80 -31.36 13.96
N GLU A 215 -9.92 -31.54 12.65
CA GLU A 215 -8.92 -32.27 11.86
C GLU A 215 -7.48 -31.79 12.09
N ASP A 216 -6.56 -32.76 12.06
CA ASP A 216 -5.13 -32.56 12.14
C ASP A 216 -4.66 -31.86 10.86
N LEU A 217 -4.54 -30.54 10.94
CA LEU A 217 -3.83 -29.77 9.93
C LEU A 217 -2.39 -30.31 9.88
N PRO A 218 -1.85 -30.61 8.68
CA PRO A 218 -0.48 -31.09 8.58
C PRO A 218 0.48 -29.99 9.09
N GLU A 219 1.70 -30.39 9.45
CA GLU A 219 2.70 -29.46 10.01
C GLU A 219 3.04 -28.28 9.08
N SER A 220 2.75 -28.44 7.78
CA SER A 220 2.91 -27.42 6.75
C SER A 220 1.81 -27.62 5.72
N LEU A 221 1.07 -26.56 5.38
CA LEU A 221 0.03 -26.59 4.37
C LEU A 221 0.00 -25.32 3.52
N LEU A 222 -0.24 -25.51 2.23
CA LEU A 222 -0.52 -24.40 1.33
C LEU A 222 -1.95 -23.89 1.56
N ALA A 223 -2.12 -22.58 1.64
CA ALA A 223 -3.42 -21.94 1.70
C ALA A 223 -3.50 -20.72 0.79
N VAL A 224 -4.71 -20.38 0.37
CA VAL A 224 -5.00 -19.10 -0.29
C VAL A 224 -5.85 -18.25 0.64
N LEU A 225 -5.32 -17.11 1.07
CA LEU A 225 -6.02 -16.16 1.92
C LEU A 225 -6.82 -15.18 1.07
N HIS A 226 -8.12 -15.12 1.31
CA HIS A 226 -9.04 -14.11 0.78
C HIS A 226 -9.41 -13.16 1.92
N VAL A 227 -8.76 -12.00 2.00
CA VAL A 227 -9.03 -10.97 3.01
C VAL A 227 -9.41 -9.66 2.34
N PRO A 228 -10.18 -8.77 2.99
CA PRO A 228 -10.56 -7.50 2.39
C PRO A 228 -9.35 -6.72 1.90
N ILE A 229 -9.53 -6.01 0.78
CA ILE A 229 -8.53 -5.09 0.21
C ILE A 229 -7.29 -5.81 -0.37
N LEU A 230 -7.04 -7.12 -0.11
CA LEU A 230 -5.95 -7.90 -0.70
C LEU A 230 -6.45 -8.89 -1.79
N PRO A 231 -5.73 -9.14 -2.90
CA PRO A 231 -6.03 -10.27 -3.78
C PRO A 231 -5.81 -11.58 -3.03
N PRO A 232 -6.30 -12.69 -3.57
CA PRO A 232 -6.01 -14.01 -3.01
C PRO A 232 -4.50 -14.22 -2.86
N VAL A 233 -4.01 -14.36 -1.62
CA VAL A 233 -2.57 -14.53 -1.33
C VAL A 233 -2.29 -16.00 -1.06
N ARG A 234 -1.40 -16.61 -1.84
CA ARG A 234 -0.88 -17.96 -1.57
C ARG A 234 0.16 -17.87 -0.45
N VAL A 235 -0.03 -18.66 0.59
CA VAL A 235 0.86 -18.72 1.76
C VAL A 235 1.10 -20.17 2.13
N ASN A 236 2.28 -20.44 2.70
CA ASN A 236 2.51 -21.68 3.42
C ASN A 236 2.26 -21.42 4.91
N LEU A 237 1.53 -22.31 5.56
CA LEU A 237 1.08 -22.18 6.94
C LEU A 237 1.59 -23.34 7.78
N LYS A 238 2.17 -23.01 8.93
CA LYS A 238 2.50 -23.98 9.98
C LYS A 238 1.60 -23.75 11.19
N PRO A 239 0.74 -24.70 11.58
CA PRO A 239 -0.02 -24.62 12.83
C PRO A 239 0.93 -24.46 14.03
N VAL A 240 0.65 -23.51 14.91
CA VAL A 240 1.46 -23.21 16.11
C VAL A 240 0.71 -23.41 17.42
N TRP A 241 -0.62 -23.26 17.41
CA TRP A 241 -1.47 -23.54 18.56
C TRP A 241 -2.92 -23.77 18.11
N LYS A 242 -3.69 -24.44 18.96
CA LYS A 242 -5.11 -24.76 18.76
C LYS A 242 -5.88 -24.57 20.06
N GLN A 243 -7.07 -23.98 19.98
CA GLN A 243 -7.97 -23.77 21.11
C GLN A 243 -9.42 -24.04 20.68
N GLN A 244 -10.18 -24.74 21.51
CA GLN A 244 -11.61 -24.96 21.30
C GLN A 244 -12.39 -23.71 21.76
N ILE A 245 -13.34 -23.22 20.94
CA ILE A 245 -14.02 -21.94 21.20
C ILE A 245 -15.49 -22.13 21.61
N SER A 246 -16.23 -23.01 20.92
CA SER A 246 -17.65 -23.35 21.20
C SER A 246 -18.01 -24.67 20.50
N GLN A 247 -19.26 -25.17 20.63
CA GLN A 247 -19.73 -26.48 20.14
C GLN A 247 -19.18 -26.85 18.75
N GLY A 248 -18.11 -27.65 18.71
CA GLY A 248 -17.50 -28.20 17.49
C GLY A 248 -16.45 -27.34 16.77
N SER A 249 -16.35 -26.03 17.07
CA SER A 249 -15.43 -25.12 16.34
C SER A 249 -14.09 -24.92 17.06
N PHE A 250 -13.02 -24.83 16.25
CA PHE A 250 -11.64 -24.69 16.71
C PHE A 250 -10.99 -23.43 16.17
N ARG A 251 -10.32 -22.68 17.05
CA ARG A 251 -9.39 -21.63 16.66
C ARG A 251 -8.01 -22.23 16.48
N VAL A 252 -7.41 -22.02 15.32
CA VAL A 252 -6.03 -22.41 15.04
C VAL A 252 -5.23 -21.17 14.70
N GLY A 253 -4.11 -20.99 15.39
CA GLY A 253 -3.08 -20.05 14.98
C GLY A 253 -2.08 -20.73 14.07
N CYS A 254 -1.81 -20.11 12.92
CA CYS A 254 -0.78 -20.54 11.99
C CYS A 254 0.27 -19.46 11.81
N ALA A 255 1.54 -19.85 11.76
CA ALA A 255 2.64 -18.98 11.35
C ALA A 255 2.85 -19.05 9.83
N PHE A 256 3.25 -17.92 9.23
CA PHE A 256 3.70 -17.94 7.83
C PHE A 256 5.08 -18.57 7.73
N VAL A 257 5.24 -19.51 6.81
CA VAL A 257 6.52 -20.14 6.48
C VAL A 257 6.93 -19.74 5.06
N SER A 258 8.21 -19.40 4.89
CA SER A 258 8.82 -19.09 3.59
C SER A 258 9.31 -20.35 2.90
#